data_AF-A0A969PU02-F1
#
_entry.id   AF-A0A969PU02-F1
#
_cell.length_a   1.000
_cell.length_b   1.000
_cell.length_c   1.000
_cell.angle_alpha   90.00
_cell.angle_beta   90.00
_cell.angle_gamma   90.00
#
_symmetry.space_group_name_H-M   'P 1'
#
loop_
_entity.id
_entity.type
_entity.pdbx_description
1 polymer ?
#
loop_
_entity_poly.entity_id
_entity_poly.type
_entity_poly.pdbx_seq_one_letter_code
_entity_poly.pdbx_strand_id
1 'polypeptide(L)'
;MSSIFMYANILAAYLAIVFILALGLWIETYQDWQQDLKQNKSFIKIAESGEKQRRGKEEWGTDAHAPRNARRSGRSIEENRENFHRSFLLSPNKIWILGFLSLVLISDGIGLILTNSRNAWGLAFLACLVFAFYVGWRWIVLGVVTAASTVLFASWGPSPGREWLRQIVPAFFWARLSDEMYPDRPLATLRTTQWQFAWDMMVQRPWTGWGLRNFTPLYKAKWDLWLGHPHNFFLMLLAEIGIPGMLLLCGLVGWTLFLAVIRIRDLDQ
;
A
#
# COMPACT_ATOMS: atom_id res chain seq x y z
N MET A 1 23.90 4.48 12.98
CA MET A 1 22.88 4.75 14.02
C MET A 1 21.65 3.90 13.73
N SER A 2 21.39 2.88 14.56
CA SER A 2 20.06 2.26 14.63
C SER A 2 19.05 3.36 14.98
N SER A 3 17.84 3.29 14.42
CA SER A 3 16.77 4.21 14.82
C SER A 3 16.65 4.24 16.35
N ILE A 4 16.13 5.34 16.90
CA ILE A 4 15.81 5.50 18.33
C ILE A 4 15.01 4.31 18.90
N PHE A 5 14.34 3.54 18.04
CA PHE A 5 13.80 2.22 18.35
C PHE A 5 14.75 1.11 17.91
N MET A 6 15.21 0.31 18.88
CA MET A 6 15.92 -0.97 18.70
C MET A 6 15.19 -1.94 17.73
N TYR A 7 13.89 -1.69 17.50
CA TYR A 7 12.97 -2.46 16.65
C TYR A 7 12.42 -1.67 15.44
N ALA A 8 13.15 -0.69 14.92
CA ALA A 8 12.71 0.18 13.81
C ALA A 8 12.06 -0.57 12.64
N ASN A 9 12.66 -1.70 12.23
CA ASN A 9 12.17 -2.50 11.11
C ASN A 9 10.87 -3.25 11.44
N ILE A 10 10.72 -3.70 12.69
CA ILE A 10 9.49 -4.37 13.14
C ILE A 10 8.36 -3.36 13.21
N LEU A 11 8.60 -2.20 13.82
CA LEU A 11 7.65 -1.10 13.83
C LEU A 11 7.27 -0.69 12.39
N ALA A 12 8.25 -0.56 11.50
CA ALA A 12 8.01 -0.24 10.10
C ALA A 12 7.15 -1.30 9.39
N ALA A 13 7.32 -2.58 9.72
CA ALA A 13 6.49 -3.65 9.17
C ALA A 13 5.03 -3.53 9.63
N TYR A 14 4.79 -3.27 10.92
CA TYR A 14 3.44 -3.04 11.43
C TYR A 14 2.79 -1.79 10.82
N LEU A 15 3.52 -0.67 10.78
CA LEU A 15 3.04 0.55 10.14
C LEU A 15 2.75 0.35 8.66
N ALA A 16 3.54 -0.46 7.94
CA ALA A 16 3.26 -0.76 6.55
C ALA A 16 1.96 -1.57 6.39
N ILE A 17 1.69 -2.54 7.26
CA ILE A 17 0.43 -3.30 7.25
C ILE A 17 -0.76 -2.37 7.48
N VAL A 18 -0.70 -1.54 8.52
CA VAL A 18 -1.78 -0.59 8.86
C VAL A 18 -1.99 0.41 7.72
N PHE A 19 -0.91 0.96 7.17
CA PHE A 19 -0.95 1.88 6.03
C PHE A 19 -1.63 1.27 4.81
N ILE A 20 -1.28 0.04 4.42
CA ILE A 20 -1.87 -0.63 3.25
C ILE A 20 -3.38 -0.89 3.46
N LEU A 21 -3.77 -1.35 4.65
CA LEU A 21 -5.17 -1.59 4.99
C LEU A 21 -5.98 -0.28 5.01
N ALA A 22 -5.44 0.75 5.68
CA ALA A 22 -6.06 2.07 5.74
C ALA A 22 -6.20 2.69 4.34
N LEU A 23 -5.23 2.49 3.46
CA LEU A 23 -5.27 2.99 2.08
C LEU A 23 -6.38 2.30 1.29
N GLY A 24 -6.50 0.97 1.39
CA GLY A 24 -7.57 0.21 0.76
C GLY A 24 -8.96 0.66 1.23
N LEU A 25 -9.16 0.75 2.55
CA LEU A 25 -10.42 1.21 3.16
C LEU A 25 -10.75 2.65 2.78
N TRP A 26 -9.75 3.53 2.71
CA TRP A 26 -9.94 4.92 2.33
C TRP A 26 -10.43 5.02 0.89
N ILE A 27 -9.82 4.26 -0.02
CA ILE A 27 -10.21 4.22 -1.44
C ILE A 27 -11.64 3.71 -1.61
N GLU A 28 -11.97 2.59 -0.96
CA GLU A 28 -13.32 2.01 -0.99
C GLU A 28 -14.36 3.01 -0.48
N THR A 29 -14.14 3.57 0.71
CA THR A 29 -15.03 4.57 1.31
C THR A 29 -15.18 5.81 0.43
N TYR A 30 -14.09 6.24 -0.23
CA TYR A 30 -14.11 7.39 -1.13
C TYR A 30 -14.91 7.10 -2.40
N GLN A 31 -14.76 5.92 -3.00
CA GLN A 31 -15.52 5.52 -4.18
C GLN A 31 -17.01 5.45 -3.86
N ASP A 32 -17.38 4.86 -2.72
CA ASP A 32 -18.77 4.79 -2.25
C ASP A 32 -19.35 6.18 -2.01
N TRP A 33 -18.60 7.06 -1.34
CA TRP A 33 -19.02 8.44 -1.12
C TRP A 33 -19.22 9.21 -2.45
N GLN A 34 -18.35 8.99 -3.44
CA GLN A 34 -18.50 9.58 -4.78
C GLN A 34 -19.75 9.05 -5.51
N GLN A 35 -20.08 7.76 -5.35
CA GLN A 35 -21.29 7.19 -5.94
C GLN A 35 -22.55 7.78 -5.31
N ASP A 36 -22.60 7.88 -3.98
CA ASP A 36 -23.71 8.51 -3.25
C ASP A 36 -23.94 9.95 -3.72
N LEU A 37 -22.87 10.74 -3.89
CA LEU A 37 -22.96 12.11 -4.38
C LEU A 37 -23.52 12.19 -5.81
N LYS A 38 -23.11 11.28 -6.70
CA LYS A 38 -23.61 11.24 -8.08
C LYS A 38 -25.09 10.86 -8.13
N GLN A 39 -25.48 9.84 -7.37
CA GLN A 39 -26.87 9.40 -7.25
C GLN A 39 -27.74 10.52 -6.66
N ASN A 40 -27.24 11.21 -5.64
CA ASN A 40 -27.95 12.32 -5.03
C ASN A 40 -28.20 13.48 -6.03
N LYS A 41 -27.16 13.90 -6.77
CA LYS A 41 -27.28 14.93 -7.82
C LYS A 41 -28.29 14.57 -8.91
N SER A 42 -28.35 13.29 -9.32
CA SER A 42 -29.32 12.85 -10.33
C SER A 42 -30.75 12.89 -9.79
N PHE A 43 -30.97 12.48 -8.54
CA PHE A 43 -32.28 12.58 -7.88
C PHE A 43 -32.77 14.02 -7.75
N ILE A 44 -31.93 14.95 -7.28
CA ILE A 44 -32.30 16.37 -7.18
C ILE A 44 -32.72 16.92 -8.55
N LYS A 45 -31.95 16.61 -9.60
CA LYS A 45 -32.25 17.05 -10.96
C LYS A 45 -33.61 16.52 -11.47
N ILE A 46 -33.95 15.27 -11.13
CA ILE A 46 -35.26 14.68 -11.47
C ILE A 46 -36.38 15.38 -10.70
N ALA A 47 -36.21 15.60 -9.39
CA ALA A 47 -37.20 16.28 -8.56
C ALA A 47 -37.50 17.71 -9.06
N GLU A 48 -36.46 18.50 -9.34
CA GLU A 48 -36.60 19.86 -9.89
C GLU A 48 -37.31 19.86 -11.26
N SER A 49 -37.03 18.87 -12.11
CA SER A 49 -37.67 18.75 -13.43
C SER A 49 -39.18 18.41 -13.32
N GLY A 50 -39.55 17.50 -12.42
CA GLY A 50 -40.94 17.13 -12.17
C GLY A 50 -41.74 18.26 -11.53
N GLU A 51 -41.12 19.06 -10.66
CA GLU A 51 -41.75 20.23 -10.04
C GLU A 51 -42.00 21.36 -11.05
N LYS A 52 -41.04 21.65 -11.94
CA LYS A 52 -41.25 22.59 -13.06
C LYS A 52 -42.40 22.17 -13.98
N GLN A 53 -42.51 20.88 -14.29
CA GLN A 53 -43.57 20.35 -15.14
C GLN A 53 -44.95 20.38 -14.45
N ARG A 54 -45.01 20.27 -13.11
CA ARG A 54 -46.23 20.50 -12.33
C ARG A 54 -46.65 21.97 -12.34
N ARG A 55 -45.75 22.91 -12.06
CA ARG A 55 -46.06 24.35 -12.08
C ARG A 55 -46.55 24.80 -13.45
N GLY A 56 -45.94 24.33 -14.54
CA GLY A 56 -46.40 24.63 -15.90
C GLY A 56 -47.79 24.05 -16.25
N LYS A 57 -48.22 22.97 -15.60
CA LYS A 57 -49.58 22.41 -15.73
C LYS A 57 -50.61 23.17 -14.89
N GLU A 58 -50.22 23.64 -13.70
CA GLU A 58 -51.09 24.44 -12.82
C GLU A 58 -51.35 25.84 -13.39
N GLU A 59 -50.40 26.43 -14.14
CA GLU A 59 -50.59 27.70 -14.85
C GLU A 59 -51.58 27.63 -16.04
N TRP A 60 -51.89 26.43 -16.56
CA TRP A 60 -52.72 26.22 -17.76
C TRP A 60 -53.99 25.39 -17.55
N GLY A 61 -54.41 25.11 -16.31
CA GLY A 61 -55.63 24.33 -16.08
C GLY A 61 -56.19 24.39 -14.66
N THR A 62 -57.23 25.21 -14.47
CA THR A 62 -58.16 25.14 -13.34
C THR A 62 -59.28 24.15 -13.64
N ASP A 63 -59.07 22.86 -13.41
CA ASP A 63 -60.16 21.87 -13.36
C ASP A 63 -60.15 21.14 -12.01
N ALA A 64 -61.21 21.39 -11.22
CA ALA A 64 -61.35 21.03 -9.81
C ALA A 64 -61.60 19.53 -9.51
N HIS A 65 -61.17 18.61 -10.36
CA HIS A 65 -61.28 17.17 -10.14
C HIS A 65 -59.95 16.45 -10.40
N ALA A 66 -59.00 16.61 -9.46
CA ALA A 66 -57.75 15.86 -9.52
C ALA A 66 -58.02 14.34 -9.36
N PRO A 67 -57.65 13.49 -10.33
CA PRO A 67 -57.87 12.05 -10.25
C PRO A 67 -57.06 11.44 -9.09
N ARG A 68 -57.58 10.41 -8.41
CA ARG A 68 -56.92 9.69 -7.30
C ARG A 68 -55.46 9.29 -7.58
N ASN A 69 -55.12 9.08 -8.85
CA ASN A 69 -53.76 8.75 -9.30
C ASN A 69 -52.75 9.91 -9.10
N ALA A 70 -53.18 11.17 -9.20
CA ALA A 70 -52.32 12.35 -8.97
C ALA A 70 -51.91 12.49 -7.49
N ARG A 71 -52.83 12.19 -6.57
CA ARG A 71 -52.53 12.13 -5.12
C ARG A 71 -51.55 11.01 -4.77
N ARG A 72 -51.66 9.85 -5.43
CA ARG A 72 -50.76 8.70 -5.23
C ARG A 72 -49.35 8.99 -5.73
N SER A 73 -49.23 9.68 -6.87
CA SER A 73 -47.97 10.20 -7.40
C SER A 73 -47.33 11.24 -6.48
N GLY A 74 -48.11 12.15 -5.88
CA GLY A 74 -47.60 13.12 -4.90
C GLY A 74 -47.02 12.45 -3.64
N ARG A 75 -47.75 11.48 -3.08
CA ARG A 75 -47.27 10.72 -1.89
C ARG A 75 -45.97 9.96 -2.14
N SER A 76 -45.84 9.31 -3.30
CA SER A 76 -44.61 8.60 -3.68
C SER A 76 -43.41 9.53 -3.83
N ILE A 77 -43.63 10.77 -4.26
CA ILE A 77 -42.57 11.78 -4.37
C ILE A 77 -42.18 12.29 -2.98
N GLU A 78 -43.15 12.58 -2.11
CA GLU A 78 -42.91 13.00 -0.71
C GLU A 78 -42.15 11.94 0.07
N GLU A 79 -42.55 10.67 -0.07
CA GLU A 79 -41.92 9.51 0.59
C GLU A 79 -40.50 9.26 0.04
N ASN A 80 -40.29 9.46 -1.26
CA ASN A 80 -38.93 9.49 -1.85
C ASN A 80 -38.11 10.67 -1.35
N ARG A 81 -38.72 11.84 -1.09
CA ARG A 81 -38.05 13.03 -0.56
C ARG A 81 -37.64 12.86 0.90
N GLU A 82 -38.47 12.21 1.72
CA GLU A 82 -38.14 11.85 3.10
C GLU A 82 -37.06 10.77 3.17
N ASN A 83 -37.15 9.71 2.36
CA ASN A 83 -36.12 8.68 2.26
C ASN A 83 -34.78 9.26 1.77
N PHE A 84 -34.83 10.26 0.89
CA PHE A 84 -33.68 11.02 0.42
C PHE A 84 -33.08 11.91 1.52
N HIS A 85 -33.89 12.63 2.30
CA HIS A 85 -33.37 13.38 3.45
C HIS A 85 -32.73 12.44 4.48
N ARG A 86 -33.28 11.24 4.69
CA ARG A 86 -32.65 10.22 5.53
C ARG A 86 -31.34 9.68 4.96
N SER A 87 -31.24 9.41 3.66
CA SER A 87 -29.97 8.96 3.05
C SER A 87 -28.90 10.06 3.06
N PHE A 88 -29.29 11.32 2.88
CA PHE A 88 -28.41 12.49 3.03
C PHE A 88 -27.86 12.61 4.46
N LEU A 89 -28.72 12.41 5.47
CA LEU A 89 -28.34 12.41 6.89
C LEU A 89 -27.57 11.16 7.33
N LEU A 90 -27.51 10.09 6.52
CA LEU A 90 -26.71 8.88 6.75
C LEU A 90 -25.30 8.95 6.10
N SER A 91 -25.03 9.95 5.26
CA SER A 91 -23.69 10.25 4.72
C SER A 91 -22.63 10.89 5.66
N PRO A 92 -22.97 11.53 6.81
CA PRO A 92 -21.97 12.13 7.70
C PRO A 92 -20.91 11.13 8.15
N ASN A 93 -21.31 9.88 8.37
CA ASN A 93 -20.43 8.82 8.83
C ASN A 93 -19.27 8.58 7.84
N LYS A 94 -19.53 8.62 6.52
CA LYS A 94 -18.48 8.40 5.51
C LYS A 94 -17.45 9.53 5.49
N ILE A 95 -17.87 10.78 5.65
CA ILE A 95 -16.95 11.93 5.71
C ILE A 95 -16.07 11.85 6.96
N TRP A 96 -16.66 11.49 8.11
CA TRP A 96 -15.88 11.27 9.34
C TRP A 96 -14.91 10.09 9.22
N ILE A 97 -15.34 8.99 8.61
CA ILE A 97 -14.48 7.83 8.32
C ILE A 97 -13.32 8.25 7.39
N LEU A 98 -13.60 8.98 6.31
CA LEU A 98 -12.57 9.50 5.40
C LEU A 98 -11.60 10.44 6.14
N GLY A 99 -12.09 11.31 7.01
CA GLY A 99 -11.27 12.18 7.84
C GLY A 99 -10.35 11.39 8.77
N PHE A 100 -10.90 10.41 9.49
CA PHE A 100 -10.15 9.51 10.36
C PHE A 100 -9.10 8.70 9.60
N LEU A 101 -9.48 8.06 8.49
CA LEU A 101 -8.55 7.28 7.66
C LEU A 101 -7.46 8.16 7.04
N SER A 102 -7.77 9.41 6.67
CA SER A 102 -6.76 10.36 6.20
C SER A 102 -5.75 10.70 7.29
N LEU A 103 -6.22 10.92 8.53
CA LEU A 103 -5.36 11.15 9.68
C LEU A 103 -4.43 9.95 9.93
N VAL A 104 -4.98 8.73 9.91
CA VAL A 104 -4.22 7.48 10.05
C VAL A 104 -3.16 7.36 8.95
N LEU A 105 -3.51 7.59 7.69
CA LEU A 105 -2.58 7.51 6.57
C LEU A 105 -1.44 8.54 6.69
N ILE A 106 -1.74 9.75 7.14
CA ILE A 106 -0.73 10.80 7.33
C ILE A 106 0.18 10.44 8.51
N SER A 107 -0.38 10.05 9.66
CA SER A 107 0.42 9.68 10.83
C SER A 107 1.30 8.47 10.57
N ASP A 108 0.77 7.46 9.88
CA ASP A 108 1.51 6.25 9.50
C ASP A 108 2.57 6.57 8.46
N GLY A 109 2.26 7.41 7.47
CA GLY A 109 3.22 7.88 6.47
C GLY A 109 4.41 8.58 7.12
N ILE A 110 4.16 9.46 8.09
CA ILE A 110 5.21 10.11 8.89
C ILE A 110 5.99 9.06 9.68
N GLY A 111 5.31 8.15 10.38
CA GLY A 111 5.93 7.07 11.14
C GLY A 111 6.85 6.20 10.28
N LEU A 112 6.38 5.81 9.09
CA LEU A 112 7.15 5.04 8.11
C LEU A 112 8.41 5.78 7.69
N ILE A 113 8.34 7.07 7.37
CA ILE A 113 9.50 7.92 7.07
C ILE A 113 10.48 7.91 8.27
N LEU A 114 9.97 8.13 9.49
CA LEU A 114 10.81 8.19 10.69
C LEU A 114 11.47 6.85 11.06
N THR A 115 10.89 5.70 10.68
CA THR A 115 11.52 4.39 10.89
C THR A 115 12.83 4.20 10.13
N ASN A 116 13.06 5.02 9.09
CA ASN A 116 14.26 4.98 8.25
C ASN A 116 14.50 3.61 7.55
N SER A 117 13.42 2.84 7.38
CA SER A 117 13.41 1.52 6.75
C SER A 117 13.17 1.65 5.24
N ARG A 118 14.24 1.47 4.44
CA ARG A 118 14.17 1.49 2.97
C ARG A 118 13.13 0.51 2.42
N ASN A 119 13.03 -0.67 3.03
CA ASN A 119 12.08 -1.71 2.60
C ASN A 119 10.64 -1.27 2.86
N ALA A 120 10.36 -0.66 4.01
CA ALA A 120 9.01 -0.21 4.34
C ALA A 120 8.58 0.97 3.44
N TRP A 121 9.50 1.89 3.13
CA TRP A 121 9.25 2.96 2.16
C TRP A 121 8.94 2.40 0.78
N GLY A 122 9.73 1.42 0.32
CA GLY A 122 9.50 0.75 -0.96
C GLY A 122 8.15 0.02 -1.02
N LEU A 123 7.75 -0.64 0.08
CA LEU A 123 6.46 -1.32 0.17
C LEU A 123 5.28 -0.34 0.16
N ALA A 124 5.36 0.75 0.93
CA ALA A 124 4.33 1.79 0.94
C ALA A 124 4.19 2.45 -0.44
N PHE A 125 5.31 2.76 -1.09
CA PHE A 125 5.34 3.26 -2.46
C PHE A 125 4.68 2.28 -3.44
N LEU A 126 5.04 0.99 -3.38
CA LEU A 126 4.46 -0.04 -4.24
C LEU A 126 2.95 -0.18 -4.00
N ALA A 127 2.50 -0.17 -2.75
CA ALA A 127 1.08 -0.23 -2.42
C ALA A 127 0.31 0.96 -3.01
N CYS A 128 0.81 2.19 -2.83
CA CYS A 128 0.22 3.37 -3.46
C CYS A 128 0.12 3.23 -4.99
N LEU A 129 1.16 2.72 -5.64
CA LEU A 129 1.12 2.47 -7.09
C LEU A 129 0.06 1.44 -7.46
N VAL A 130 0.06 0.26 -6.82
CA VAL A 130 -0.88 -0.83 -7.12
C VAL A 130 -2.32 -0.34 -6.99
N PHE A 131 -2.66 0.35 -5.90
CA PHE A 131 -3.99 0.91 -5.70
C PHE A 131 -4.31 2.02 -6.71
N ALA A 132 -3.39 2.94 -6.99
CA ALA A 132 -3.63 4.01 -7.96
C ALA A 132 -3.84 3.46 -9.38
N PHE A 133 -3.10 2.40 -9.76
CA PHE A 133 -3.33 1.68 -11.01
C PHE A 133 -4.68 0.98 -11.02
N TYR A 134 -5.03 0.26 -9.95
CA TYR A 134 -6.30 -0.46 -9.80
C TYR A 134 -7.51 0.49 -9.98
N VAL A 135 -7.46 1.67 -9.37
CA VAL A 135 -8.54 2.67 -9.48
C VAL A 135 -8.49 3.46 -10.80
N GLY A 136 -7.37 3.45 -11.51
CA GLY A 136 -7.18 4.21 -12.74
C GLY A 136 -6.77 5.68 -12.54
N TRP A 137 -6.19 6.03 -11.39
CA TRP A 137 -5.69 7.38 -11.06
C TRP A 137 -4.33 7.68 -11.71
N ARG A 138 -4.30 7.73 -13.04
CA ARG A 138 -3.08 7.87 -13.86
C ARG A 138 -2.23 9.09 -13.50
N TRP A 139 -2.84 10.21 -13.10
CA TRP A 139 -2.10 11.41 -12.68
C TRP A 139 -1.37 11.23 -11.35
N ILE A 140 -1.96 10.49 -10.41
CA ILE A 140 -1.30 10.16 -9.14
C ILE A 140 -0.15 9.21 -9.40
N VAL A 141 -0.36 8.19 -10.26
CA VAL A 141 0.72 7.30 -10.70
C VAL A 141 1.87 8.11 -11.30
N LEU A 142 1.59 9.01 -12.24
CA LEU A 142 2.62 9.84 -12.87
C LEU A 142 3.38 10.67 -11.83
N GLY A 143 2.69 11.32 -10.90
CA GLY A 143 3.31 12.12 -9.85
C GLY A 143 4.21 11.27 -8.93
N VAL A 144 3.70 10.15 -8.45
CA VAL A 144 4.41 9.23 -7.55
C VAL A 144 5.64 8.62 -8.23
N VAL A 145 5.51 8.12 -9.45
CA VAL A 145 6.64 7.59 -10.24
C VAL A 145 7.68 8.68 -10.49
N THR A 146 7.26 9.88 -10.91
CA THR A 146 8.18 10.99 -11.18
C THR A 146 8.96 11.38 -9.91
N ALA A 147 8.29 11.47 -8.76
CA ALA A 147 8.94 11.77 -7.49
C ALA A 147 9.96 10.69 -7.10
N ALA A 148 9.58 9.41 -7.18
CA ALA A 148 10.49 8.31 -6.89
C ALA A 148 11.68 8.26 -7.87
N SER A 149 11.45 8.41 -9.16
CA SER A 149 12.50 8.49 -10.18
C SER A 149 13.47 9.63 -9.90
N THR A 150 12.97 10.80 -9.48
CA THR A 150 13.81 11.96 -9.13
C THR A 150 14.69 11.64 -7.91
N VAL A 151 14.12 11.03 -6.87
CA VAL A 151 14.88 10.61 -5.68
C VAL A 151 15.94 9.54 -6.02
N LEU A 152 15.59 8.57 -6.86
CA LEU A 152 16.51 7.53 -7.33
C LEU A 152 17.65 8.12 -8.17
N PHE A 153 17.34 9.06 -9.07
CA PHE A 153 18.36 9.75 -9.86
C PHE A 153 19.27 10.61 -8.97
N ALA A 154 18.73 11.32 -7.97
CA ALA A 154 19.55 12.05 -7.00
C ALA A 154 20.47 11.10 -6.19
N SER A 155 20.07 9.84 -6.00
CA SER A 155 20.84 8.83 -5.27
C SER A 155 21.99 8.26 -6.11
N TRP A 156 21.72 7.83 -7.34
CA TRP A 156 22.66 7.04 -8.16
C TRP A 156 22.86 7.52 -9.61
N GLY A 157 22.26 8.65 -10.01
CA GLY A 157 22.38 9.19 -11.37
C GLY A 157 23.79 9.69 -11.71
N PRO A 158 24.10 9.89 -13.00
CA PRO A 158 25.37 10.47 -13.42
C PRO A 158 25.45 11.98 -13.14
N SER A 159 26.68 12.49 -12.97
CA SER A 159 26.98 13.92 -12.96
C SER A 159 26.87 14.50 -14.38
N PRO A 160 26.41 15.76 -14.56
CA PRO A 160 26.10 16.75 -13.51
C PRO A 160 24.64 16.73 -13.02
N GLY A 161 23.77 15.91 -13.64
CA GLY A 161 22.34 15.90 -13.34
C GLY A 161 22.03 15.47 -11.91
N ARG A 162 22.83 14.55 -11.34
CA ARG A 162 22.70 14.10 -9.96
C ARG A 162 22.89 15.26 -8.98
N GLU A 163 23.98 16.03 -9.13
CA GLU A 163 24.31 17.15 -8.25
C GLU A 163 23.24 18.24 -8.33
N TRP A 164 22.73 18.51 -9.53
CA TRP A 164 21.62 19.45 -9.71
C TRP A 164 20.36 19.00 -8.95
N LEU A 165 19.95 17.73 -9.09
CA LEU A 165 18.78 17.21 -8.37
C LEU A 165 18.97 17.16 -6.85
N ARG A 166 20.20 16.96 -6.35
CA ARG A 166 20.49 16.99 -4.91
C ARG A 166 20.27 18.37 -4.27
N GLN A 167 20.23 19.45 -5.06
CA GLN A 167 19.86 20.79 -4.56
C GLN A 167 18.36 20.93 -4.28
N ILE A 168 17.53 20.12 -4.95
CA ILE A 168 16.06 20.14 -4.85
C ILE A 168 15.56 19.05 -3.91
N VAL A 169 16.10 17.83 -4.04
CA VAL A 169 15.69 16.66 -3.25
C VAL A 169 16.38 16.71 -1.88
N PRO A 170 15.62 16.66 -0.75
CA PRO A 170 16.22 16.67 0.58
C PRO A 170 17.22 15.54 0.79
N ALA A 171 18.38 15.87 1.39
CA ALA A 171 19.46 14.93 1.67
C ALA A 171 19.02 13.67 2.39
N PHE A 172 18.04 13.80 3.29
CA PHE A 172 17.44 12.67 4.00
C PHE A 172 17.01 11.52 3.07
N PHE A 173 16.44 11.80 1.90
CA PHE A 173 15.96 10.74 1.00
C PHE A 173 17.09 10.14 0.17
N TRP A 174 17.84 10.96 -0.55
CA TRP A 174 18.85 10.45 -1.48
C TRP A 174 20.10 9.90 -0.76
N ALA A 175 20.54 10.53 0.33
CA ALA A 175 21.71 10.07 1.09
C ALA A 175 21.39 8.77 1.85
N ARG A 176 20.11 8.54 2.18
CA ARG A 176 19.70 7.28 2.80
C ARG A 176 19.83 6.12 1.84
N LEU A 177 19.36 6.31 0.61
CA LEU A 177 19.33 5.29 -0.42
C LEU A 177 20.74 4.95 -0.91
N SER A 178 21.54 5.99 -1.20
CA SER A 178 22.95 5.86 -1.62
C SER A 178 23.90 5.38 -0.52
N ASP A 179 23.44 5.26 0.73
CA ASP A 179 24.23 4.93 1.92
C ASP A 179 25.29 5.98 2.31
N GLU A 180 25.28 7.15 1.68
CA GLU A 180 26.16 8.29 2.00
C GLU A 180 25.92 8.85 3.41
N MET A 181 24.80 8.53 4.06
CA MET A 181 24.57 8.85 5.48
C MET A 181 25.42 8.04 6.48
N TYR A 182 26.04 6.93 6.04
CA TYR A 182 26.83 6.06 6.92
C TYR A 182 28.16 5.64 6.27
N PRO A 183 29.06 6.60 5.98
CA PRO A 183 30.29 6.33 5.25
C PRO A 183 31.23 5.34 5.96
N ASP A 184 31.26 5.37 7.30
CA ASP A 184 32.22 4.59 8.10
C ASP A 184 31.62 3.28 8.67
N ARG A 185 30.61 2.71 8.00
CA ARG A 185 29.99 1.47 8.49
C ARG A 185 30.94 0.27 8.29
N PRO A 186 31.23 -0.54 9.32
CA PRO A 186 32.09 -1.72 9.18
C PRO A 186 31.53 -2.72 8.16
N LEU A 187 32.37 -3.20 7.24
CA LEU A 187 31.98 -4.12 6.17
C LEU A 187 31.29 -5.40 6.70
N ALA A 188 31.77 -5.94 7.81
CA ALA A 188 31.19 -7.13 8.46
C ALA A 188 29.71 -6.95 8.88
N THR A 189 29.22 -5.71 8.97
CA THR A 189 27.81 -5.42 9.31
C THR A 189 26.91 -5.23 8.09
N LEU A 190 27.50 -5.17 6.89
CA LEU A 190 26.74 -5.00 5.65
C LEU A 190 26.04 -6.30 5.27
N ARG A 191 24.75 -6.19 4.91
CA ARG A 191 23.99 -7.34 4.40
C ARG A 191 24.61 -7.94 3.15
N THR A 192 25.18 -7.11 2.28
CA THR A 192 25.90 -7.57 1.08
C THR A 192 27.06 -8.49 1.43
N THR A 193 27.86 -8.13 2.44
CA THR A 193 28.94 -8.98 2.96
C THR A 193 28.42 -10.26 3.60
N GLN A 194 27.31 -10.19 4.35
CA GLN A 194 26.66 -11.35 4.96
C GLN A 194 26.11 -12.32 3.90
N TRP A 195 25.50 -11.78 2.84
CA TRP A 195 24.93 -12.55 1.73
C TRP A 195 26.01 -13.18 0.89
N GLN A 196 27.08 -12.43 0.59
CA GLN A 196 28.24 -12.97 -0.09
C GLN A 196 28.86 -14.12 0.71
N PHE A 197 29.01 -13.97 2.03
CA PHE A 197 29.51 -15.05 2.85
C PHE A 197 28.63 -16.31 2.83
N ALA A 198 27.30 -16.14 2.94
CA ALA A 198 26.37 -17.26 2.82
C ALA A 198 26.41 -17.92 1.42
N TRP A 199 26.58 -17.12 0.38
CA TRP A 199 26.79 -17.60 -0.98
C TRP A 199 28.08 -18.41 -1.11
N ASP A 200 29.19 -17.90 -0.57
CA ASP A 200 30.48 -18.59 -0.56
C ASP A 200 30.40 -19.93 0.20
N MET A 201 29.62 -19.99 1.29
CA MET A 201 29.35 -21.23 2.01
C MET A 201 28.63 -22.24 1.12
N MET A 202 27.57 -21.81 0.41
CA MET A 202 26.84 -22.67 -0.52
C MET A 202 27.75 -23.19 -1.63
N VAL A 203 28.57 -22.33 -2.25
CA VAL A 203 29.51 -22.73 -3.31
C VAL A 203 30.50 -23.80 -2.83
N GLN A 204 30.94 -23.74 -1.57
CA GLN A 204 31.86 -24.73 -0.99
C GLN A 204 31.20 -26.09 -0.75
N ARG A 205 29.91 -26.13 -0.41
CA ARG A 205 29.17 -27.37 -0.11
C ARG A 205 27.75 -27.33 -0.71
N PRO A 206 27.61 -27.37 -2.04
CA PRO A 206 26.33 -27.09 -2.69
C PRO A 206 25.26 -28.16 -2.44
N TRP A 207 25.66 -29.41 -2.19
CA TRP A 207 24.72 -30.54 -2.04
C TRP A 207 24.18 -30.70 -0.62
N THR A 208 25.03 -30.55 0.38
CA THR A 208 24.67 -30.83 1.79
C THR A 208 24.68 -29.59 2.67
N GLY A 209 25.29 -28.49 2.20
CA GLY A 209 25.54 -27.30 3.01
C GLY A 209 26.54 -27.57 4.13
N TRP A 210 26.60 -26.62 5.06
CA TRP A 210 27.49 -26.66 6.23
C TRP A 210 26.85 -27.28 7.47
N GLY A 211 25.60 -27.69 7.39
CA GLY A 211 24.76 -28.11 8.53
C GLY A 211 24.03 -26.93 9.17
N LEU A 212 22.86 -27.20 9.74
CA LEU A 212 22.03 -26.18 10.41
C LEU A 212 22.77 -25.44 11.51
N ARG A 213 22.54 -24.13 11.60
CA ARG A 213 23.16 -23.19 12.57
C ARG A 213 24.67 -23.00 12.43
N ASN A 214 25.28 -23.40 11.31
CA ASN A 214 26.71 -23.16 11.09
C ASN A 214 27.04 -21.78 10.54
N PHE A 215 26.07 -21.00 10.06
CA PHE A 215 26.37 -19.64 9.58
C PHE A 215 27.03 -18.77 10.66
N THR A 216 26.42 -18.67 11.85
CA THR A 216 26.91 -17.80 12.93
C THR A 216 28.34 -18.12 13.40
N PRO A 217 28.70 -19.37 13.76
CA PRO A 217 30.05 -19.67 14.20
C PRO A 217 31.09 -19.43 13.09
N LEU A 218 30.77 -19.76 11.83
CA LEU A 218 31.68 -19.55 10.70
C LEU A 218 31.85 -18.06 10.37
N TYR A 219 30.77 -17.27 10.47
CA TYR A 219 30.83 -15.82 10.27
C TYR A 219 31.68 -15.15 11.36
N LYS A 220 31.47 -15.55 12.62
CA LYS A 220 32.27 -15.05 13.76
C LYS A 220 33.74 -15.42 13.59
N ALA A 221 34.05 -16.64 13.16
CA ALA A 221 35.44 -17.05 12.91
C ALA A 221 36.14 -16.20 11.84
N LYS A 222 35.41 -15.76 10.80
CA LYS A 222 35.99 -14.94 9.71
C LYS A 222 36.10 -13.46 10.05
N TRP A 223 35.11 -12.91 10.74
CA TRP A 223 34.95 -11.45 10.90
C TRP A 223 35.09 -10.96 12.35
N ASP A 224 35.35 -11.86 13.30
CA ASP A 224 35.35 -11.60 14.75
C ASP A 224 34.08 -10.89 15.25
N LEU A 225 32.98 -11.08 14.53
CA LEU A 225 31.69 -10.46 14.81
C LEU A 225 30.63 -11.55 14.98
N TRP A 226 30.01 -11.59 16.16
CA TRP A 226 28.85 -12.46 16.36
C TRP A 226 27.64 -11.90 15.61
N LEU A 227 27.10 -12.70 14.69
CA LEU A 227 25.92 -12.36 13.89
C LEU A 227 24.95 -13.54 13.86
N GLY A 228 23.70 -13.31 14.24
CA GLY A 228 22.71 -14.37 14.40
C GLY A 228 22.28 -15.06 13.09
N HIS A 229 22.19 -14.33 11.97
CA HIS A 229 21.80 -14.89 10.67
C HIS A 229 22.06 -13.87 9.53
N PRO A 230 22.17 -14.28 8.25
CA PRO A 230 22.49 -13.37 7.13
C PRO A 230 21.32 -12.48 6.69
N HIS A 231 20.24 -12.35 7.47
CA HIS A 231 19.02 -11.62 7.11
C HIS A 231 18.43 -11.95 5.72
N ASN A 232 18.73 -13.15 5.19
CA ASN A 232 18.14 -13.71 3.99
C ASN A 232 17.96 -15.22 4.22
N PHE A 233 16.71 -15.61 4.41
CA PHE A 233 16.36 -16.99 4.79
C PHE A 233 16.79 -18.01 3.73
N PHE A 234 16.59 -17.69 2.46
CA PHE A 234 16.94 -18.58 1.35
C PHE A 234 18.45 -18.77 1.22
N LEU A 235 19.24 -17.69 1.34
CA LEU A 235 20.70 -17.79 1.35
C LEU A 235 21.21 -18.57 2.57
N MET A 236 20.57 -18.39 3.74
CA MET A 236 20.90 -19.16 4.93
C MET A 236 20.65 -20.65 4.72
N LEU A 237 19.48 -21.04 4.18
CA LEU A 237 19.19 -22.44 3.88
C LEU A 237 20.13 -23.02 2.83
N LEU A 238 20.41 -22.27 1.76
CA LEU A 238 21.39 -22.69 0.76
C LEU A 238 22.77 -22.96 1.39
N ALA A 239 23.21 -22.09 2.29
CA ALA A 239 24.47 -22.24 3.00
C ALA A 239 24.47 -23.42 3.99
N GLU A 240 23.36 -23.67 4.68
CA GLU A 240 23.30 -24.63 5.79
C GLU A 240 22.83 -26.03 5.38
N ILE A 241 21.91 -26.17 4.44
CA ILE A 241 21.34 -27.46 4.02
C ILE A 241 21.51 -27.74 2.51
N GLY A 242 22.19 -26.85 1.78
CA GLY A 242 22.48 -27.03 0.36
C GLY A 242 21.26 -26.83 -0.55
N ILE A 243 21.53 -26.94 -1.86
CA ILE A 243 20.54 -26.79 -2.94
C ILE A 243 19.41 -27.82 -2.83
N PRO A 244 19.66 -29.14 -2.61
CA PRO A 244 18.58 -30.12 -2.49
C PRO A 244 17.63 -29.82 -1.31
N GLY A 245 18.16 -29.48 -0.14
CA GLY A 245 17.34 -29.15 1.03
C GLY A 245 16.50 -27.90 0.82
N MET A 246 17.07 -26.87 0.21
CA MET A 246 16.38 -25.65 -0.16
C MET A 246 15.26 -25.90 -1.19
N LEU A 247 15.55 -26.66 -2.26
CA LEU A 247 14.56 -27.02 -3.27
C LEU A 247 13.42 -27.86 -2.71
N LEU A 248 13.71 -28.78 -1.79
CA LEU A 248 12.68 -29.57 -1.11
C LEU A 248 11.72 -28.66 -0.33
N LEU A 249 12.23 -27.72 0.47
CA LEU A 249 11.38 -26.80 1.21
C LEU A 249 10.55 -25.90 0.27
N CYS A 250 11.19 -25.30 -0.73
CA CYS A 250 10.47 -24.49 -1.72
C CYS A 250 9.42 -25.31 -2.49
N GLY A 251 9.73 -26.55 -2.83
CA GLY A 251 8.81 -27.47 -3.48
C GLY A 251 7.59 -27.77 -2.61
N LEU A 252 7.80 -28.08 -1.32
CA LEU A 252 6.70 -28.33 -0.38
C LEU A 252 5.81 -27.10 -0.20
N VAL A 253 6.40 -25.93 0.06
CA VAL A 253 5.63 -24.68 0.22
C VAL A 253 4.91 -24.33 -1.09
N GLY A 254 5.61 -24.36 -2.21
CA GLY A 254 5.03 -24.07 -3.53
C GLY A 254 3.88 -25.03 -3.88
N TRP A 255 4.03 -26.31 -3.56
CA TRP A 255 3.00 -27.31 -3.77
C TRP A 255 1.75 -27.06 -2.92
N THR A 256 1.92 -26.71 -1.64
CA THR A 256 0.77 -26.37 -0.78
C THR A 256 0.02 -25.13 -1.27
N LEU A 257 0.73 -24.10 -1.72
CA LEU A 257 0.13 -22.89 -2.29
C LEU A 257 -0.60 -23.19 -3.60
N PHE A 258 0.00 -24.01 -4.46
CA PHE A 258 -0.61 -24.45 -5.71
C PHE A 258 -1.94 -25.18 -5.47
N LEU A 259 -1.96 -26.15 -4.54
CA LEU A 259 -3.18 -26.86 -4.18
C LEU A 259 -4.24 -25.93 -3.58
N ALA A 260 -3.85 -24.98 -2.74
CA ALA A 260 -4.77 -24.00 -2.18
C ALA A 260 -5.45 -23.15 -3.26
N VAL A 261 -4.69 -22.67 -4.25
CA VAL A 261 -5.21 -21.89 -5.37
C VAL A 261 -6.19 -22.70 -6.22
N ILE A 262 -5.85 -23.96 -6.55
CA ILE A 262 -6.77 -24.85 -7.27
C ILE A 262 -8.07 -25.02 -6.48
N ARG A 263 -7.97 -25.26 -5.16
CA ARG A 263 -9.14 -25.50 -4.34
C ARG A 263 -10.07 -24.29 -4.26
N ILE A 264 -9.52 -23.08 -4.17
CA ILE A 264 -10.30 -21.83 -4.18
C ILE A 264 -11.04 -21.66 -5.52
N ARG A 265 -10.34 -21.86 -6.64
CA ARG A 265 -10.97 -21.77 -7.97
C ARG A 265 -12.14 -22.74 -8.13
N ASP A 266 -11.98 -23.96 -7.61
CA ASP A 266 -13.01 -25.00 -7.68
C ASP A 266 -14.16 -24.77 -6.67
N LEU A 267 -14.09 -23.76 -5.77
CA LEU A 267 -15.22 -23.31 -4.94
C LEU A 267 -16.08 -22.25 -5.63
N ASP A 268 -15.52 -21.56 -6.63
CA ASP A 268 -16.19 -20.49 -7.38
C ASP A 268 -16.95 -21.03 -8.63
N GLN A 269 -16.86 -22.34 -8.91
CA GLN A 269 -17.63 -23.04 -9.96
C GLN A 269 -18.76 -23.87 -9.36
#